data_AF-N6XBF6-F1
#
_entry.id   AF-N6XBF6-F1
#
_cell.length_a   1.000
_cell.length_b   1.000
_cell.length_c   1.000
_cell.angle_alpha   90.00
_cell.angle_beta   90.00
_cell.angle_gamma   90.00
#
_symmetry.space_group_name_H-M   'P 1'
#
loop_
_entity.id
_entity.type
_entity.pdbx_description
1 polymer ?
#
loop_
_entity_poly.entity_id
_entity_poly.type
_entity_poly.pdbx_seq_one_letter_code
_entity_poly.pdbx_strand_id
1 'polypeptide(L)'
;MGWKDGLIYLLETKGRATSPRKGRHKPVSMKTIEKREIDLFAAFGQLQQMGFHLRTLDNFKKKHVEALARKWEADGLSASTIQNRISVLRTLAEWLGKTGMIGRSTEFVADPKSVTRTAAATYDHSWTAAGVDVEAVMRMVSATDKYVGMQLRLCLAFALRREEAVMFKPYRADKGAYIEVVDGTKGGRPRVVMIRTEAQRRLLEEAKAFVKGVNGHVGSPSRDLKSSIRRFVYVLSKCGVTKAGLGVTAHGLRHETLCNLFEELAGVPAPIRVANPREVLAQADPDKVELARAAVAEMAGHARVSISSSYLGGLLGREREPSPAEKRHMAKWTRFIELHSRTLLTESEKLEKARLRKILRLEEDPAT
;
A
#
# COMPACT_ATOMS: atom_id res chain seq x y z
N MET A 1 28.00 -27.03 1.24
CA MET A 1 26.70 -26.42 0.91
C MET A 1 26.95 -25.09 0.22
N GLY A 2 26.43 -24.88 -1.00
CA GLY A 2 26.59 -23.61 -1.70
C GLY A 2 25.80 -22.48 -1.03
N TRP A 3 26.04 -21.23 -1.40
CA TRP A 3 25.30 -20.10 -0.80
C TRP A 3 23.78 -20.18 -1.03
N LYS A 4 23.33 -20.71 -2.18
CA LYS A 4 21.90 -20.87 -2.48
C LYS A 4 21.23 -21.84 -1.51
N ASP A 5 21.77 -23.05 -1.41
CA ASP A 5 21.29 -24.08 -0.48
C ASP A 5 21.36 -23.59 0.97
N GLY A 6 22.42 -22.85 1.32
CA GLY A 6 22.57 -22.24 2.63
C GLY A 6 21.47 -21.22 2.94
N LEU A 7 21.06 -20.39 1.97
CA LEU A 7 19.96 -19.45 2.16
C LEU A 7 18.64 -20.18 2.34
N ILE A 8 18.35 -21.20 1.52
CA ILE A 8 17.15 -22.03 1.65
C ILE A 8 17.08 -22.61 3.06
N TYR A 9 18.14 -23.29 3.49
CA TYR A 9 18.25 -23.89 4.81
C TYR A 9 18.02 -22.86 5.93
N LEU A 10 18.64 -21.67 5.87
CA LEU A 10 18.45 -20.63 6.87
C LEU A 10 17.05 -20.02 6.85
N LEU A 11 16.42 -19.89 5.69
CA LEU A 11 15.04 -19.38 5.59
C LEU A 11 14.03 -20.38 6.16
N GLU A 12 14.23 -21.67 5.95
CA GLU A 12 13.40 -22.73 6.53
C GLU A 12 13.56 -22.82 8.05
N THR A 13 14.80 -22.79 8.54
CA THR A 13 15.10 -23.00 9.97
C THR A 13 14.99 -21.72 10.81
N LYS A 14 15.41 -20.57 10.27
CA LYS A 14 15.50 -19.29 10.99
C LYS A 14 14.69 -18.16 10.35
N GLY A 15 14.04 -18.37 9.21
CA GLY A 15 13.32 -17.33 8.48
C GLY A 15 12.22 -16.64 9.28
N ARG A 16 11.65 -17.31 10.29
CA ARG A 16 10.66 -16.74 11.21
C ARG A 16 11.26 -15.88 12.32
N ALA A 17 12.55 -16.02 12.60
CA ALA A 17 13.22 -15.30 13.67
C ALA A 17 13.45 -13.83 13.33
N THR A 18 13.35 -12.98 14.35
CA THR A 18 13.77 -11.57 14.28
C THR A 18 15.11 -11.43 14.99
N SER A 19 15.91 -10.45 14.57
CA SER A 19 17.06 -10.01 15.38
C SER A 19 16.52 -9.53 16.73
N PRO A 20 17.09 -9.99 17.87
CA PRO A 20 16.57 -9.68 19.18
C PRO A 20 16.66 -8.17 19.45
N ARG A 21 15.53 -7.47 19.38
CA ARG A 21 15.38 -6.14 19.99
C ARG A 21 14.57 -6.33 21.26
N LYS A 22 15.20 -6.15 22.42
CA LYS A 22 14.59 -6.19 23.76
C LYS A 22 13.84 -7.50 24.08
N GLY A 23 14.53 -8.64 23.98
CA GLY A 23 14.16 -9.88 24.70
C GLY A 23 12.88 -10.62 24.29
N ARG A 24 12.14 -10.19 23.25
CA ARG A 24 10.95 -10.92 22.77
C ARG A 24 11.11 -11.38 21.33
N HIS A 25 11.22 -12.69 21.13
CA HIS A 25 11.07 -13.30 19.82
C HIS A 25 9.59 -13.29 19.44
N LYS A 26 9.18 -12.36 18.57
CA LYS A 26 7.88 -12.47 17.90
C LYS A 26 8.11 -13.07 16.51
N PRO A 27 7.54 -14.25 16.20
CA PRO A 27 7.70 -14.85 14.89
C PRO A 27 7.11 -13.91 13.83
N VAL A 28 7.81 -13.75 12.71
CA VAL A 28 7.31 -12.95 11.58
C VAL A 28 6.27 -13.73 10.77
N SER A 29 5.46 -13.00 10.00
CA SER A 29 4.50 -13.61 9.07
C SER A 29 5.21 -14.28 7.88
N MET A 30 4.53 -15.24 7.23
CA MET A 30 5.03 -15.90 6.01
C MET A 30 5.43 -14.88 4.92
N LYS A 31 4.63 -13.83 4.73
CA LYS A 31 4.93 -12.72 3.80
C LYS A 31 6.28 -12.02 4.09
N THR A 32 6.71 -12.01 5.35
CA THR A 32 8.02 -11.47 5.72
C THR A 32 9.15 -12.43 5.34
N ILE A 33 8.92 -13.74 5.43
CA ILE A 33 9.86 -14.77 4.97
C ILE A 33 10.03 -14.68 3.45
N GLU A 34 8.92 -14.68 2.70
CA GLU A 34 8.92 -14.52 1.24
C GLU A 34 9.68 -13.26 0.81
N LYS A 35 9.46 -12.13 1.50
CA LYS A 35 10.20 -10.89 1.22
C LYS A 35 11.70 -11.05 1.49
N ARG A 36 12.07 -11.68 2.60
CA ARG A 36 13.49 -11.93 2.95
C ARG A 36 14.15 -12.82 1.90
N GLU A 37 13.48 -13.87 1.46
CA GLU A 37 13.95 -14.73 0.38
C GLU A 37 14.24 -13.92 -0.89
N ILE A 38 13.25 -13.16 -1.38
CA ILE A 38 13.42 -12.31 -2.56
C ILE A 38 14.60 -11.34 -2.40
N ASP A 39 14.66 -10.63 -1.28
CA ASP A 39 15.70 -9.62 -1.03
C ASP A 39 17.11 -10.27 -0.92
N LEU A 40 17.23 -11.44 -0.28
CA LEU A 40 18.50 -12.14 -0.10
C LEU A 40 19.02 -12.75 -1.40
N PHE A 41 18.17 -13.47 -2.14
CA PHE A 41 18.57 -14.06 -3.42
C PHE A 41 18.94 -12.98 -4.44
N ALA A 42 18.18 -11.88 -4.50
CA ALA A 42 18.53 -10.74 -5.34
C ALA A 42 19.88 -10.13 -4.95
N ALA A 43 20.13 -9.93 -3.65
CA ALA A 43 21.40 -9.37 -3.16
C ALA A 43 22.60 -10.26 -3.51
N PHE A 44 22.51 -11.58 -3.33
CA PHE A 44 23.60 -12.49 -3.68
C PHE A 44 23.81 -12.63 -5.19
N GLY A 45 22.72 -12.60 -5.99
CA GLY A 45 22.83 -12.53 -7.45
C GLY A 45 23.54 -11.25 -7.92
N GLN A 46 23.23 -10.10 -7.31
CA GLN A 46 23.92 -8.83 -7.59
C GLN A 46 25.40 -8.87 -7.18
N LEU A 47 25.74 -9.49 -6.05
CA LEU A 47 27.13 -9.70 -5.65
C LEU A 47 27.90 -10.50 -6.71
N GLN A 48 27.33 -11.58 -7.24
CA GLN A 48 27.96 -12.35 -8.31
C GLN A 48 28.18 -11.52 -9.58
N GLN A 49 27.18 -10.73 -9.99
CA GLN A 49 27.29 -9.82 -11.15
C GLN A 49 28.40 -8.76 -10.96
N MET A 50 28.65 -8.34 -9.72
CA MET A 50 29.72 -7.42 -9.37
C MET A 50 31.09 -8.11 -9.15
N GLY A 51 31.21 -9.40 -9.47
CA GLY A 51 32.45 -10.17 -9.34
C GLY A 51 32.69 -10.80 -7.97
N PHE A 52 31.78 -10.65 -7.01
CA PHE A 52 31.86 -11.31 -5.70
C PHE A 52 31.30 -12.73 -5.77
N HIS A 53 32.19 -13.71 -5.92
CA HIS A 53 31.84 -15.13 -6.01
C HIS A 53 31.86 -15.82 -4.64
N LEU A 54 30.82 -15.61 -3.84
CA LEU A 54 30.70 -16.24 -2.52
C LEU A 54 30.36 -17.73 -2.68
N ARG A 55 31.33 -18.63 -2.46
CA ARG A 55 31.06 -20.09 -2.49
C ARG A 55 30.08 -20.53 -1.39
N THR A 56 30.25 -20.02 -0.18
CA THR A 56 29.43 -20.31 1.00
C THR A 56 28.97 -19.02 1.68
N LEU A 57 27.96 -19.11 2.56
CA LEU A 57 27.47 -17.96 3.33
C LEU A 57 28.48 -17.44 4.36
N ASP A 58 29.42 -18.27 4.80
CA ASP A 58 30.49 -17.87 5.72
C ASP A 58 31.43 -16.83 5.10
N ASN A 59 31.48 -16.75 3.77
CA ASN A 59 32.24 -15.73 3.08
C ASN A 59 31.53 -14.36 3.07
N PHE A 60 30.26 -14.26 3.48
CA PHE A 60 29.54 -12.99 3.56
C PHE A 60 30.16 -12.06 4.62
N LYS A 61 30.62 -10.87 4.22
CA LYS A 61 31.38 -9.92 5.06
C LYS A 61 30.84 -8.50 4.88
N LYS A 62 31.23 -7.59 5.77
CA LYS A 62 30.86 -6.16 5.76
C LYS A 62 31.05 -5.50 4.37
N LYS A 63 32.19 -5.76 3.71
CA LYS A 63 32.52 -5.23 2.37
C LYS A 63 31.48 -5.55 1.28
N HIS A 64 30.76 -6.66 1.40
CA HIS A 64 29.71 -7.03 0.44
C HIS A 64 28.45 -6.17 0.63
N VAL A 65 28.15 -5.79 1.87
CA VAL A 65 27.06 -4.86 2.17
C VAL A 65 27.39 -3.47 1.66
N GLU A 66 28.64 -3.01 1.83
CA GLU A 66 29.13 -1.75 1.30
C GLU A 66 29.02 -1.69 -0.23
N ALA A 67 29.47 -2.74 -0.93
CA ALA A 67 29.35 -2.85 -2.37
C ALA A 67 27.88 -2.79 -2.85
N LEU A 68 26.99 -3.56 -2.21
CA LEU A 68 25.56 -3.56 -2.53
C LEU A 68 24.89 -2.21 -2.27
N ALA A 69 25.19 -1.58 -1.13
CA ALA A 69 24.61 -0.30 -0.77
C ALA A 69 25.02 0.81 -1.76
N ARG A 70 26.31 0.89 -2.11
CA ARG A 70 26.80 1.81 -3.15
C ARG A 70 26.14 1.58 -4.50
N LYS A 71 25.98 0.32 -4.90
CA LYS A 71 25.25 -0.03 -6.12
C LYS A 71 23.80 0.47 -6.06
N TRP A 72 23.09 0.21 -4.96
CA TRP A 72 21.69 0.62 -4.83
C TRP A 72 21.52 2.14 -4.79
N GLU A 73 22.48 2.88 -4.25
CA GLU A 73 22.52 4.35 -4.37
C GLU A 73 22.73 4.80 -5.81
N ALA A 74 23.71 4.22 -6.51
CA ALA A 74 23.97 4.54 -7.91
C ALA A 74 22.78 4.20 -8.84
N ASP A 75 22.06 3.11 -8.52
CA ASP A 75 20.83 2.71 -9.20
C ASP A 75 19.62 3.61 -8.84
N GLY A 76 19.78 4.58 -7.94
CA GLY A 76 18.71 5.52 -7.54
C GLY A 76 17.58 4.88 -6.75
N LEU A 77 17.83 3.78 -6.01
CA LEU A 77 16.79 3.14 -5.22
C LEU A 77 16.33 4.04 -4.06
N SER A 78 15.04 3.97 -3.72
CA SER A 78 14.49 4.77 -2.61
C SER A 78 15.16 4.46 -1.28
N ALA A 79 15.24 5.46 -0.39
CA ALA A 79 15.80 5.30 0.94
C ALA A 79 15.13 4.19 1.76
N SER A 80 13.82 3.99 1.56
CA SER A 80 13.11 2.90 2.19
C SER A 80 13.58 1.53 1.71
N THR A 81 13.79 1.38 0.41
CA THR A 81 14.29 0.14 -0.20
C THR A 81 15.69 -0.20 0.29
N ILE A 82 16.63 0.75 0.22
CA ILE A 82 18.03 0.55 0.65
C ILE A 82 18.08 0.15 2.12
N GLN A 83 17.41 0.90 3.00
CA GLN A 83 17.39 0.60 4.44
C GLN A 83 16.73 -0.76 4.74
N ASN A 84 15.67 -1.15 4.02
CA ASN A 84 15.04 -2.46 4.19
C ASN A 84 15.98 -3.60 3.80
N ARG A 85 16.64 -3.50 2.64
CA ARG A 85 17.58 -4.52 2.17
C ARG A 85 18.78 -4.68 3.11
N ILE A 86 19.37 -3.56 3.57
CA ILE A 86 20.42 -3.60 4.60
C ILE A 86 19.89 -4.26 5.89
N SER A 87 18.64 -4.00 6.28
CA SER A 87 18.04 -4.67 7.45
C SER A 87 17.84 -6.18 7.27
N VAL A 88 17.53 -6.64 6.07
CA VAL A 88 17.44 -8.07 5.75
C VAL A 88 18.83 -8.70 5.80
N LEU A 89 19.85 -8.05 5.22
CA LEU A 89 21.24 -8.51 5.30
C LEU A 89 21.78 -8.55 6.74
N ARG A 90 21.42 -7.56 7.58
CA ARG A 90 21.71 -7.58 9.01
C ARG A 90 21.10 -8.79 9.70
N THR A 91 19.85 -9.12 9.36
CA THR A 91 19.20 -10.32 9.90
C THR A 91 19.95 -11.60 9.47
N LEU A 92 20.39 -11.69 8.22
CA LEU A 92 21.23 -12.79 7.75
C LEU A 92 22.54 -12.89 8.54
N ALA A 93 23.22 -11.76 8.79
CA ALA A 93 24.46 -11.75 9.58
C ALA A 93 24.24 -12.33 10.99
N GLU A 94 23.14 -11.96 11.65
CA GLU A 94 22.77 -12.54 12.95
C GLU A 94 22.54 -14.06 12.85
N TRP A 95 21.85 -14.54 11.79
CA TRP A 95 21.64 -15.99 11.60
C TRP A 95 22.92 -16.78 11.39
N LEU A 96 23.95 -16.13 10.83
CA LEU A 96 25.29 -16.67 10.63
C LEU A 96 26.20 -16.53 11.86
N GLY A 97 25.70 -16.01 12.99
CA GLY A 97 26.51 -15.78 14.19
C GLY A 97 27.47 -14.59 14.05
N LYS A 98 27.31 -13.74 13.03
CA LYS A 98 28.12 -12.55 12.77
C LYS A 98 27.44 -11.31 13.37
N THR A 99 27.02 -11.41 14.62
CA THR A 99 26.32 -10.36 15.35
C THR A 99 27.13 -9.07 15.37
N GLY A 100 26.48 -7.94 15.10
CA GLY A 100 27.14 -6.63 15.05
C GLY A 100 27.98 -6.37 13.80
N MET A 101 28.15 -7.32 12.87
CA MET A 101 28.91 -7.11 11.63
C MET A 101 28.31 -5.97 10.76
N ILE A 102 27.00 -5.78 10.81
CA ILE A 102 26.28 -4.78 10.03
C ILE A 102 25.71 -3.71 10.95
N GLY A 103 26.44 -2.60 11.09
CA GLY A 103 26.08 -1.43 11.88
C GLY A 103 24.94 -0.59 11.29
N ARG A 104 24.94 0.73 11.50
CA ARG A 104 23.88 1.63 11.01
C ARG A 104 23.91 1.72 9.48
N SER A 105 22.75 1.86 8.85
CA SER A 105 22.66 1.94 7.38
C SER A 105 23.48 3.09 6.79
N THR A 106 23.64 4.20 7.51
CA THR A 106 24.46 5.36 7.11
C THR A 106 25.95 5.05 6.99
N GLU A 107 26.43 3.95 7.58
CA GLU A 107 27.84 3.52 7.48
C GLU A 107 28.15 2.85 6.13
N PHE A 108 27.13 2.51 5.35
CA PHE A 108 27.26 1.74 4.10
C PHE A 108 27.00 2.56 2.84
N VAL A 109 26.58 3.82 2.99
CA VAL A 109 26.17 4.70 1.90
C VAL A 109 27.05 5.95 1.84
N ALA A 110 27.17 6.53 0.65
CA ALA A 110 27.89 7.78 0.44
C ALA A 110 27.07 8.99 0.91
N ASP A 111 25.77 9.02 0.62
CA ASP A 111 24.86 10.07 1.10
C ASP A 111 23.94 9.51 2.20
N PRO A 112 24.03 10.02 3.45
CA PRO A 112 23.10 9.65 4.51
C PRO A 112 21.61 9.83 4.15
N LYS A 113 21.26 10.74 3.23
CA LYS A 113 19.88 10.92 2.76
C LYS A 113 19.38 9.69 2.00
N SER A 114 20.24 8.94 1.32
CA SER A 114 19.92 7.69 0.63
C SER A 114 19.41 6.57 1.55
N VAL A 115 19.50 6.74 2.88
CA VAL A 115 18.94 5.79 3.87
C VAL A 115 18.07 6.49 4.92
N THR A 116 17.82 7.78 4.77
CA THR A 116 16.98 8.57 5.66
C THR A 116 15.55 8.59 5.13
N ARG A 117 14.62 8.02 5.88
CA ARG A 117 13.20 7.98 5.49
C ARG A 117 12.47 9.20 6.01
N THR A 118 11.82 9.92 5.10
CA THR A 118 10.71 10.80 5.47
C THR A 118 9.46 9.95 5.68
N ALA A 119 8.89 10.00 6.88
CA ALA A 119 7.68 9.25 7.20
C ALA A 119 6.40 10.00 6.80
N ALA A 120 6.49 11.31 6.64
CA ALA A 120 5.40 12.16 6.20
C ALA A 120 5.12 11.95 4.71
N ALA A 121 3.84 12.00 4.32
CA ALA A 121 3.46 12.03 2.92
C ALA A 121 4.00 13.30 2.25
N THR A 122 4.54 13.16 1.05
CA THR A 122 5.01 14.28 0.20
C THR A 122 4.19 14.42 -1.09
N TYR A 123 3.20 13.54 -1.27
CA TYR A 123 2.23 13.54 -2.35
C TYR A 123 0.85 13.15 -1.84
N ASP A 124 -0.20 13.79 -2.36
CA ASP A 124 -1.58 13.43 -2.05
C ASP A 124 -2.03 12.23 -2.89
N HIS A 125 -2.09 11.07 -2.25
CA HIS A 125 -2.49 9.81 -2.89
C HIS A 125 -4.00 9.63 -3.02
N SER A 126 -4.84 10.58 -2.59
CA SER A 126 -6.29 10.50 -2.75
C SER A 126 -6.70 10.49 -4.22
N TRP A 127 -7.84 9.87 -4.51
CA TRP A 127 -8.36 9.77 -5.88
C TRP A 127 -8.90 11.11 -6.35
N THR A 128 -9.57 11.86 -5.46
CA THR A 128 -10.02 13.22 -5.76
C THR A 128 -8.86 14.12 -6.19
N ALA A 129 -7.72 14.08 -5.49
CA ALA A 129 -6.55 14.89 -5.84
C ALA A 129 -5.94 14.50 -7.20
N ALA A 130 -6.13 13.26 -7.64
CA ALA A 130 -5.73 12.80 -8.97
C ALA A 130 -6.77 13.11 -10.07
N GLY A 131 -7.89 13.77 -9.74
CA GLY A 131 -8.97 14.09 -10.67
C GLY A 131 -9.76 12.86 -11.15
N VAL A 132 -9.77 11.79 -10.35
CA VAL A 132 -10.48 10.55 -10.69
C VAL A 132 -11.95 10.68 -10.27
N ASP A 133 -12.88 10.39 -11.19
CA ASP A 133 -14.29 10.17 -10.86
C ASP A 133 -14.42 8.83 -10.10
N VAL A 134 -14.46 8.94 -8.77
CA VAL A 134 -14.51 7.79 -7.87
C VAL A 134 -15.73 6.92 -8.16
N GLU A 135 -16.90 7.53 -8.34
CA GLU A 135 -18.16 6.81 -8.54
C GLU A 135 -18.18 6.07 -9.88
N ALA A 136 -17.70 6.68 -10.96
CA ALA A 136 -17.59 6.01 -12.25
C ALA A 136 -16.63 4.81 -12.20
N VAL A 137 -15.50 4.94 -11.50
CA VAL A 137 -14.58 3.82 -11.29
C VAL A 137 -15.21 2.72 -10.43
N MET A 138 -15.93 3.07 -9.34
CA MET A 138 -16.63 2.09 -8.51
C MET A 138 -17.66 1.28 -9.31
N ARG A 139 -18.43 1.95 -10.20
CA ARG A 139 -19.37 1.28 -11.10
C ARG A 139 -18.65 0.33 -12.07
N MET A 140 -17.59 0.81 -12.73
CA MET A 140 -16.83 -0.01 -13.68
C MET A 140 -16.18 -1.24 -13.03
N VAL A 141 -15.60 -1.07 -11.84
CA VAL A 141 -15.01 -2.19 -11.08
C VAL A 141 -16.08 -3.18 -10.65
N SER A 142 -17.23 -2.70 -10.17
CA SER A 142 -18.35 -3.57 -9.75
C SER A 142 -18.97 -4.34 -10.91
N ALA A 143 -19.07 -3.72 -12.09
CA ALA A 143 -19.50 -4.38 -13.33
C ALA A 143 -18.48 -5.42 -13.82
N THR A 144 -17.19 -5.18 -13.62
CA THR A 144 -16.12 -6.12 -13.99
C THR A 144 -16.05 -7.31 -13.03
N ASP A 145 -16.18 -7.05 -11.73
CA ASP A 145 -16.19 -8.08 -10.69
C ASP A 145 -16.91 -7.57 -9.43
N LYS A 146 -18.11 -8.10 -9.16
CA LYS A 146 -18.93 -7.69 -8.01
C LYS A 146 -18.25 -7.85 -6.65
N TYR A 147 -17.37 -8.84 -6.48
CA TYR A 147 -16.67 -9.06 -5.20
C TYR A 147 -15.60 -7.98 -5.00
N VAL A 148 -14.81 -7.69 -6.04
CA VAL A 148 -13.81 -6.62 -6.00
C VAL A 148 -14.47 -5.25 -5.86
N GLY A 149 -15.61 -5.02 -6.51
CA GLY A 149 -16.42 -3.81 -6.35
C GLY A 149 -16.84 -3.57 -4.90
N MET A 150 -17.42 -4.58 -4.24
CA MET A 150 -17.78 -4.50 -2.81
C MET A 150 -16.55 -4.20 -1.92
N GLN A 151 -15.44 -4.90 -2.16
CA GLN A 151 -14.19 -4.70 -1.40
C GLN A 151 -13.61 -3.29 -1.59
N LEU A 152 -13.69 -2.72 -2.79
CA LEU A 152 -13.20 -1.38 -3.08
C LEU A 152 -14.07 -0.31 -2.41
N ARG A 153 -15.40 -0.48 -2.43
CA ARG A 153 -16.34 0.39 -1.70
C ARG A 153 -16.06 0.38 -0.19
N LEU A 154 -15.80 -0.79 0.39
CA LEU A 154 -15.40 -0.92 1.79
C LEU A 154 -14.04 -0.25 2.10
N CYS A 155 -13.08 -0.30 1.17
CA CYS A 155 -11.82 0.45 1.29
C CYS A 155 -12.08 1.96 1.44
N LEU A 156 -12.96 2.53 0.63
CA LEU A 156 -13.31 3.96 0.70
C LEU A 156 -14.11 4.30 1.96
N ALA A 157 -15.15 3.53 2.27
CA ALA A 157 -16.05 3.85 3.37
C ALA A 157 -15.38 3.73 4.75
N PHE A 158 -14.50 2.74 4.95
CA PHE A 158 -13.93 2.44 6.27
C PHE A 158 -12.39 2.53 6.30
N ALA A 159 -11.81 3.15 5.29
CA ALA A 159 -10.37 3.26 5.10
C ALA A 159 -9.67 1.89 5.15
N LEU A 160 -10.33 0.79 4.76
CA LEU A 160 -9.76 -0.56 4.90
C LEU A 160 -8.50 -0.73 4.05
N ARG A 161 -7.55 -1.52 4.56
CA ARG A 161 -6.45 -2.04 3.73
C ARG A 161 -6.99 -3.15 2.83
N ARG A 162 -6.32 -3.39 1.70
CA ARG A 162 -6.69 -4.47 0.76
C ARG A 162 -6.96 -5.81 1.45
N GLU A 163 -6.06 -6.27 2.32
CA GLU A 163 -6.21 -7.56 3.00
C GLU A 163 -7.39 -7.55 4.00
N GLU A 164 -7.60 -6.43 4.69
CA GLU A 164 -8.77 -6.22 5.57
C GLU A 164 -10.07 -6.27 4.77
N ALA A 165 -10.11 -5.63 3.59
CA ALA A 165 -11.29 -5.61 2.72
C ALA A 165 -11.61 -6.98 2.11
N VAL A 166 -10.59 -7.68 1.59
CA VAL A 166 -10.76 -9.03 0.99
C VAL A 166 -11.28 -10.04 2.02
N MET A 167 -10.82 -9.93 3.27
CA MET A 167 -11.22 -10.83 4.36
C MET A 167 -12.43 -10.34 5.15
N PHE A 168 -13.06 -9.24 4.74
CA PHE A 168 -14.09 -8.56 5.54
C PHE A 168 -15.33 -9.43 5.73
N LYS A 169 -15.70 -9.66 6.99
CA LYS A 169 -16.88 -10.43 7.42
C LYS A 169 -17.90 -9.47 8.04
N PRO A 170 -18.91 -9.01 7.29
CA PRO A 170 -19.75 -7.88 7.69
C PRO A 170 -20.53 -8.13 8.98
N TYR A 171 -21.10 -9.33 9.16
CA TYR A 171 -21.84 -9.70 10.38
C TYR A 171 -20.97 -9.73 11.65
N ARG A 172 -19.69 -10.11 11.54
CA ARG A 172 -18.78 -10.12 12.69
C ARG A 172 -18.20 -8.75 13.00
N ALA A 173 -17.93 -7.98 11.94
CA ALA A 173 -17.32 -6.68 12.03
C ALA A 173 -18.28 -5.64 12.61
N ASP A 174 -19.54 -5.62 12.20
CA ASP A 174 -20.52 -4.63 12.66
C ASP A 174 -20.88 -4.81 14.15
N LYS A 175 -20.62 -3.78 14.95
CA LYS A 175 -20.92 -3.71 16.39
C LYS A 175 -21.98 -2.66 16.72
N GLY A 176 -22.78 -2.25 15.74
CA GLY A 176 -23.75 -1.17 15.94
C GLY A 176 -23.09 0.17 15.68
N ALA A 177 -22.48 0.84 16.65
CA ALA A 177 -21.92 2.19 16.46
C ALA A 177 -20.59 2.22 15.65
N TYR A 178 -19.93 1.08 15.51
CA TYR A 178 -18.62 0.97 14.88
C TYR A 178 -18.43 -0.41 14.23
N ILE A 179 -17.41 -0.53 13.38
CA ILE A 179 -16.89 -1.83 12.95
C ILE A 179 -15.61 -2.18 13.69
N GLU A 180 -15.48 -3.46 14.05
CA GLU A 180 -14.25 -4.04 14.55
C GLU A 180 -13.53 -4.75 13.40
N VAL A 181 -12.34 -4.25 13.04
CA VAL A 181 -11.51 -4.80 11.97
C VAL A 181 -10.45 -5.69 12.59
N VAL A 182 -10.59 -7.01 12.43
CA VAL A 182 -9.66 -8.03 12.97
C VAL A 182 -8.92 -8.75 11.85
N ASP A 183 -9.68 -9.33 10.93
CA ASP A 183 -9.16 -10.11 9.80
C ASP A 183 -8.34 -9.23 8.84
N GLY A 184 -7.20 -9.75 8.36
CA GLY A 184 -6.32 -9.04 7.41
C GLY A 184 -5.52 -7.87 7.99
N THR A 185 -5.64 -7.60 9.30
CA THR A 185 -4.89 -6.52 9.96
C THR A 185 -3.40 -6.80 9.99
N LYS A 186 -2.60 -5.75 9.79
CA LYS A 186 -1.14 -5.86 9.82
C LYS A 186 -0.66 -6.26 11.22
N GLY A 187 -0.05 -7.43 11.31
CA GLY A 187 0.49 -7.95 12.58
C GLY A 187 -0.58 -8.46 13.54
N GLY A 188 -1.80 -8.72 13.06
CA GLY A 188 -2.92 -9.24 13.84
C GLY A 188 -3.38 -8.28 14.94
N ARG A 189 -3.29 -6.97 14.69
CA ARG A 189 -3.70 -5.94 15.65
C ARG A 189 -5.09 -5.44 15.26
N PRO A 190 -6.14 -5.77 16.03
CA PRO A 190 -7.47 -5.24 15.80
C PRO A 190 -7.48 -3.71 15.83
N ARG A 191 -8.42 -3.11 15.11
CA ARG A 191 -8.73 -1.68 15.22
C ARG A 191 -10.23 -1.45 15.08
N VAL A 192 -10.69 -0.35 15.67
CA VAL A 192 -12.08 0.11 15.57
C VAL A 192 -12.18 1.19 14.49
N VAL A 193 -13.31 1.22 13.78
CA VAL A 193 -13.68 2.31 12.88
C VAL A 193 -15.11 2.71 13.17
N MET A 194 -15.32 3.96 13.60
CA MET A 194 -16.65 4.49 13.86
C MET A 194 -17.48 4.54 12.58
N ILE A 195 -18.77 4.23 12.71
CA ILE A 195 -19.74 4.40 11.64
C ILE A 195 -20.36 5.79 11.84
N ARG A 196 -19.95 6.73 10.98
CA ARG A 196 -20.21 8.17 11.13
C ARG A 196 -21.27 8.68 10.16
N THR A 197 -21.58 7.91 9.12
CA THR A 197 -22.51 8.33 8.06
C THR A 197 -23.53 7.26 7.74
N GLU A 198 -24.70 7.68 7.29
CA GLU A 198 -25.74 6.75 6.83
C GLU A 198 -25.28 5.97 5.58
N ALA A 199 -24.42 6.55 4.75
CA ALA A 199 -23.83 5.85 3.62
C ALA A 199 -22.97 4.64 4.05
N GLN A 200 -22.18 4.79 5.13
CA GLN A 200 -21.44 3.66 5.73
C GLN A 200 -22.39 2.59 6.29
N ARG A 201 -23.47 3.00 6.95
CA ARG A 201 -24.49 2.07 7.44
C ARG A 201 -25.10 1.24 6.30
N ARG A 202 -25.60 1.91 5.26
CA ARG A 202 -26.18 1.25 4.09
C ARG A 202 -25.21 0.28 3.43
N LEU A 203 -23.94 0.68 3.26
CA LEU A 203 -22.93 -0.21 2.69
C LEU A 203 -22.70 -1.49 3.54
N LEU A 204 -22.78 -1.40 4.86
CA LEU A 204 -22.67 -2.58 5.72
C LEU A 204 -23.87 -3.51 5.56
N GLU A 205 -25.08 -2.98 5.45
CA GLU A 205 -26.27 -3.78 5.18
C GLU A 205 -26.21 -4.44 3.79
N GLU A 206 -25.75 -3.72 2.77
CA GLU A 206 -25.46 -4.30 1.45
C GLU A 206 -24.41 -5.41 1.54
N ALA A 207 -23.34 -5.22 2.31
CA ALA A 207 -22.31 -6.23 2.51
C ALA A 207 -22.84 -7.46 3.25
N LYS A 208 -23.71 -7.29 4.25
CA LYS A 208 -24.40 -8.40 4.94
C LYS A 208 -25.27 -9.20 3.98
N ALA A 209 -26.07 -8.53 3.15
CA ALA A 209 -26.87 -9.17 2.11
C ALA A 209 -26.00 -9.90 1.05
N PHE A 210 -24.75 -9.47 0.88
CA PHE A 210 -23.81 -10.04 -0.09
C PHE A 210 -23.18 -11.38 0.37
N VAL A 211 -23.29 -11.74 1.65
CA VAL A 211 -22.64 -12.94 2.21
C VAL A 211 -23.64 -13.91 2.82
N LYS A 212 -23.27 -15.19 2.90
CA LYS A 212 -24.09 -16.23 3.52
C LYS A 212 -23.66 -16.44 4.97
N GLY A 213 -24.47 -15.95 5.91
CA GLY A 213 -24.33 -16.19 7.35
C GLY A 213 -23.17 -15.45 8.02
N VAL A 214 -23.05 -15.65 9.33
CA VAL A 214 -22.16 -14.86 10.22
C VAL A 214 -20.67 -14.96 9.87
N ASN A 215 -20.23 -16.08 9.29
CA ASN A 215 -18.82 -16.32 8.94
C ASN A 215 -18.50 -15.97 7.48
N GLY A 216 -19.49 -15.58 6.68
CA GLY A 216 -19.30 -15.22 5.29
C GLY A 216 -18.45 -13.96 5.13
N HIS A 217 -17.52 -13.99 4.18
CA HIS A 217 -16.70 -12.84 3.80
C HIS A 217 -17.11 -12.30 2.43
N VAL A 218 -16.86 -11.01 2.18
CA VAL A 218 -17.18 -10.36 0.88
C VAL A 218 -16.24 -10.78 -0.27
N GLY A 219 -15.24 -11.62 0.01
CA GLY A 219 -14.46 -12.34 -1.00
C GLY A 219 -15.28 -13.40 -1.75
N SER A 220 -14.84 -13.74 -2.96
CA SER A 220 -15.41 -14.82 -3.76
C SER A 220 -15.33 -16.17 -3.01
N PRO A 221 -16.45 -16.89 -2.77
CA PRO A 221 -16.43 -18.16 -2.02
C PRO A 221 -15.59 -19.27 -2.68
N SER A 222 -15.42 -19.21 -4.01
CA SER A 222 -14.64 -20.18 -4.80
C SER A 222 -13.13 -19.93 -4.80
N ARG A 223 -12.62 -18.94 -4.04
CA ARG A 223 -11.21 -18.55 -4.08
C ARG A 223 -10.60 -18.56 -2.68
N ASP A 224 -9.39 -19.10 -2.59
CA ASP A 224 -8.56 -18.91 -1.40
C ASP A 224 -8.12 -17.44 -1.24
N LEU A 225 -7.49 -17.10 -0.12
CA LEU A 225 -7.06 -15.74 0.17
C LEU A 225 -6.02 -15.23 -0.84
N LYS A 226 -5.05 -16.08 -1.24
CA LYS A 226 -3.97 -15.71 -2.17
C LYS A 226 -4.55 -15.37 -3.55
N SER A 227 -5.46 -16.21 -4.04
CA SER A 227 -6.21 -16.03 -5.28
C SER A 227 -7.12 -14.81 -5.23
N SER A 228 -7.83 -14.59 -4.11
CA SER A 228 -8.69 -13.41 -3.92
C SER A 228 -7.89 -12.10 -3.94
N ILE A 229 -6.72 -12.05 -3.28
CA ILE A 229 -5.83 -10.88 -3.32
C ILE A 229 -5.30 -10.64 -4.75
N ARG A 230 -4.93 -11.70 -5.48
CA ARG A 230 -4.49 -11.58 -6.87
C ARG A 230 -5.63 -11.08 -7.77
N ARG A 231 -6.85 -11.61 -7.60
CA ARG A 231 -8.04 -11.19 -8.35
C ARG A 231 -8.34 -9.71 -8.10
N PHE A 232 -8.28 -9.25 -6.85
CA PHE A 232 -8.42 -7.84 -6.51
C PHE A 232 -7.44 -6.96 -7.29
N VAL A 233 -6.14 -7.29 -7.27
CA VAL A 233 -5.12 -6.53 -7.99
C VAL A 233 -5.34 -6.58 -9.51
N TYR A 234 -5.68 -7.73 -10.05
CA TYR A 234 -5.92 -7.92 -11.48
C TYR A 234 -7.10 -7.09 -11.99
N VAL A 235 -8.24 -7.15 -11.30
CA VAL A 235 -9.45 -6.39 -11.69
C VAL A 235 -9.16 -4.89 -11.62
N LEU A 236 -8.52 -4.41 -10.55
CA LEU A 236 -8.11 -3.01 -10.46
C LEU A 236 -7.17 -2.60 -11.59
N SER A 237 -6.23 -3.47 -11.97
CA SER A 237 -5.36 -3.22 -13.12
C SER A 237 -6.13 -3.12 -14.43
N LYS A 238 -7.11 -4.01 -14.67
CA LYS A 238 -7.99 -3.96 -15.85
C LYS A 238 -8.84 -2.69 -15.89
N CYS A 239 -9.23 -2.18 -14.73
CA CYS A 239 -9.97 -0.93 -14.58
C CYS A 239 -9.07 0.32 -14.53
N GLY A 240 -7.76 0.18 -14.80
CA GLY A 240 -6.84 1.32 -14.83
C GLY A 240 -6.41 1.85 -13.47
N VAL A 241 -6.87 1.26 -12.36
CA VAL A 241 -6.55 1.63 -10.97
C VAL A 241 -5.12 1.17 -10.61
N THR A 242 -4.16 1.79 -11.27
CA THR A 242 -2.72 1.60 -11.08
C THR A 242 -2.00 2.95 -11.19
N LYS A 243 -0.77 3.01 -10.67
CA LYS A 243 0.09 4.20 -10.83
C LYS A 243 0.33 4.55 -12.30
N ALA A 244 0.42 3.55 -13.17
CA ALA A 244 0.67 3.78 -14.60
C ALA A 244 -0.59 4.18 -15.37
N GLY A 245 -1.77 3.73 -14.93
CA GLY A 245 -3.05 4.05 -15.56
C GLY A 245 -3.62 5.38 -15.07
N LEU A 246 -4.52 5.31 -14.09
CA LEU A 246 -5.18 6.47 -13.48
C LEU A 246 -4.29 7.25 -12.48
N GLY A 247 -3.02 6.88 -12.32
CA GLY A 247 -2.13 7.51 -11.33
C GLY A 247 -2.44 7.12 -9.87
N VAL A 248 -3.45 6.29 -9.64
CA VAL A 248 -3.97 5.95 -8.30
C VAL A 248 -3.86 4.45 -8.00
N THR A 249 -4.06 4.10 -6.73
CA THR A 249 -4.17 2.71 -6.29
C THR A 249 -5.30 2.60 -5.27
N ALA A 250 -5.80 1.41 -4.96
CA ALA A 250 -6.78 1.23 -3.89
C ALA A 250 -6.31 1.78 -2.52
N HIS A 251 -5.00 1.82 -2.25
CA HIS A 251 -4.50 2.43 -1.02
C HIS A 251 -4.74 3.95 -0.98
N GLY A 252 -4.89 4.59 -2.13
CA GLY A 252 -5.23 6.01 -2.25
C GLY A 252 -6.59 6.36 -1.65
N LEU A 253 -7.58 5.47 -1.74
CA LEU A 253 -8.89 5.65 -1.09
C LEU A 253 -8.75 5.78 0.43
N ARG A 254 -7.82 5.02 1.02
CA ARG A 254 -7.53 5.15 2.44
C ARG A 254 -6.87 6.49 2.79
N HIS A 255 -6.02 7.05 1.92
CA HIS A 255 -5.54 8.42 2.10
C HIS A 255 -6.70 9.41 2.04
N GLU A 256 -7.62 9.23 1.08
CA GLU A 256 -8.79 10.07 0.92
C GLU A 256 -9.66 10.10 2.17
N THR A 257 -10.09 8.93 2.66
CA THR A 257 -10.93 8.85 3.87
C THR A 257 -10.25 9.47 5.09
N LEU A 258 -8.94 9.25 5.26
CA LEU A 258 -8.20 9.77 6.40
C LEU A 258 -7.95 11.28 6.30
N CYS A 259 -7.73 11.83 5.11
CA CYS A 259 -7.64 13.27 4.91
C CYS A 259 -9.01 13.93 5.14
N ASN A 260 -10.09 13.35 4.61
CA ASN A 260 -11.45 13.86 4.82
C ASN A 260 -11.83 13.86 6.32
N LEU A 261 -11.49 12.79 7.06
CA LEU A 261 -11.67 12.74 8.51
C LEU A 261 -10.91 13.86 9.23
N PHE A 262 -9.66 14.12 8.83
CA PHE A 262 -8.89 15.21 9.40
C PHE A 262 -9.57 16.55 9.16
N GLU A 263 -9.98 16.82 7.92
CA GLU A 263 -10.58 18.09 7.53
C GLU A 263 -11.89 18.37 8.25
N GLU A 264 -12.73 17.34 8.40
CA GLU A 264 -13.99 17.43 9.12
C GLU A 264 -13.79 17.78 10.60
N LEU A 265 -12.80 17.16 11.25
CA LEU A 265 -12.55 17.36 12.69
C LEU A 265 -11.74 18.64 12.97
N ALA A 266 -10.72 18.92 12.15
CA ALA A 266 -9.83 20.06 12.32
C ALA A 266 -10.47 21.37 11.81
N GLY A 267 -11.46 21.29 10.91
CA GLY A 267 -12.07 22.45 10.26
C GLY A 267 -11.17 23.14 9.24
N VAL A 268 -10.01 22.55 8.92
CA VAL A 268 -9.04 23.07 7.94
C VAL A 268 -8.57 21.97 7.00
N PRO A 269 -8.15 22.29 5.77
CA PRO A 269 -7.59 21.32 4.83
C PRO A 269 -6.45 20.49 5.43
N ALA A 270 -6.33 19.22 5.01
CA ALA A 270 -5.20 18.40 5.43
C ALA A 270 -3.88 19.02 4.96
N PRO A 271 -2.77 18.93 5.73
CA PRO A 271 -1.49 19.52 5.35
C PRO A 271 -1.01 19.10 3.95
N ILE A 272 -1.20 17.83 3.58
CA ILE A 272 -0.85 17.31 2.27
C ILE A 272 -1.73 17.85 1.14
N ARG A 273 -2.82 18.56 1.43
CA ARG A 273 -3.75 19.13 0.46
C ARG A 273 -3.53 20.59 0.12
N VAL A 274 -2.57 21.24 0.79
CA VAL A 274 -2.30 22.66 0.64
C VAL A 274 -0.84 22.93 0.30
N ALA A 275 -0.60 24.05 -0.39
CA ALA A 275 0.75 24.47 -0.78
C ALA A 275 1.57 24.95 0.44
N ASN A 276 0.91 25.64 1.38
CA ASN A 276 1.54 26.17 2.59
C ASN A 276 0.90 25.61 3.86
N PRO A 277 1.29 24.40 4.31
CA PRO A 277 0.68 23.77 5.47
C PRO A 277 0.92 24.53 6.79
N ARG A 278 2.01 25.30 6.88
CA ARG A 278 2.34 26.05 8.10
C ARG A 278 1.32 27.14 8.36
N GLU A 279 0.94 27.86 7.33
CA GLU A 279 -0.04 28.95 7.40
C GLU A 279 -1.43 28.42 7.78
N VAL A 280 -1.88 27.36 7.11
CA VAL A 280 -3.19 26.73 7.38
C VAL A 280 -3.26 26.22 8.82
N LEU A 281 -2.21 25.57 9.32
CA LEU A 281 -2.18 25.07 10.69
C LEU A 281 -2.02 26.16 11.74
N ALA A 282 -1.36 27.29 11.41
CA ALA A 282 -1.24 28.43 12.32
C ALA A 282 -2.57 29.16 12.56
N GLN A 283 -3.48 29.09 11.59
CA GLN A 283 -4.83 29.67 11.68
C GLN A 283 -5.87 28.69 12.24
N ALA A 284 -5.50 27.41 12.39
CA ALA A 284 -6.39 26.38 12.90
C ALA A 284 -6.43 26.36 14.42
N ASP A 285 -7.52 25.85 14.98
CA ASP A 285 -7.63 25.51 16.39
C ASP A 285 -6.67 24.35 16.71
N PRO A 286 -5.64 24.54 17.56
CA PRO A 286 -4.63 23.52 17.84
C PRO A 286 -5.21 22.24 18.44
N ASP A 287 -6.21 22.35 19.31
CA ASP A 287 -6.82 21.20 19.99
C ASP A 287 -7.61 20.35 19.00
N LYS A 288 -8.32 20.98 18.07
CA LYS A 288 -9.00 20.27 16.98
C LYS A 288 -8.02 19.60 16.04
N VAL A 289 -6.89 20.23 15.72
CA VAL A 289 -5.84 19.63 14.90
C VAL A 289 -5.23 18.40 15.58
N GLU A 290 -4.95 18.47 16.88
CA GLU A 290 -4.42 17.34 17.64
C GLU A 290 -5.42 16.19 17.71
N LEU A 291 -6.68 16.48 18.05
CA LEU A 291 -7.79 15.53 18.06
C LEU A 291 -7.93 14.85 16.69
N ALA A 292 -7.91 15.62 15.60
CA ALA A 292 -8.02 15.11 14.24
C ALA A 292 -6.84 14.17 13.89
N ARG A 293 -5.61 14.50 14.28
CA ARG A 293 -4.45 13.62 14.08
C ARG A 293 -4.55 12.34 14.89
N ALA A 294 -5.05 12.41 16.12
CA ALA A 294 -5.29 11.24 16.96
C ALA A 294 -6.36 10.33 16.34
N ALA A 295 -7.50 10.89 15.93
CA ALA A 295 -8.58 10.17 15.27
C ALA A 295 -8.11 9.50 13.97
N VAL A 296 -7.30 10.19 13.16
CA VAL A 296 -6.69 9.62 11.94
C VAL A 296 -5.74 8.47 12.28
N ALA A 297 -4.90 8.60 13.32
CA ALA A 297 -4.00 7.53 13.72
C ALA A 297 -4.77 6.31 14.23
N GLU A 298 -5.80 6.52 15.04
CA GLU A 298 -6.67 5.47 15.58
C GLU A 298 -7.45 4.77 14.47
N MET A 299 -8.16 5.51 13.62
CA MET A 299 -8.84 4.95 12.45
C MET A 299 -7.83 4.23 11.56
N ALA A 300 -6.60 4.72 11.45
CA ALA A 300 -5.57 4.04 10.70
C ALA A 300 -5.04 2.75 11.37
N GLY A 301 -5.36 2.48 12.63
CA GLY A 301 -4.84 1.36 13.42
C GLY A 301 -3.39 1.56 13.83
N HIS A 302 -3.00 2.81 14.12
CA HIS A 302 -1.66 3.19 14.54
C HIS A 302 -1.66 3.63 15.99
N ALA A 303 -0.84 3.00 16.82
CA ALA A 303 -0.69 3.34 18.24
C ALA A 303 0.06 4.67 18.50
N ARG A 304 0.57 5.33 17.46
CA ARG A 304 1.35 6.57 17.59
C ARG A 304 0.76 7.63 16.67
N VAL A 305 0.36 8.75 17.26
CA VAL A 305 -0.23 9.91 16.57
C VAL A 305 0.67 10.42 15.45
N SER A 306 1.99 10.41 15.65
CA SER A 306 2.96 10.88 14.64
C SER A 306 2.91 10.11 13.31
N ILE A 307 2.37 8.90 13.29
CA ILE A 307 2.21 8.12 12.05
C ILE A 307 1.08 8.69 11.17
N SER A 308 0.15 9.48 11.71
CA SER A 308 -0.86 10.19 10.90
C SER A 308 -0.25 11.02 9.78
N SER A 309 0.98 11.56 9.98
CA SER A 309 1.73 12.28 8.95
C SER A 309 1.99 11.48 7.68
N SER A 310 2.02 10.14 7.74
CA SER A 310 2.16 9.29 6.54
C SER A 310 0.96 9.37 5.60
N TYR A 311 -0.17 9.92 6.07
CA TYR A 311 -1.35 10.19 5.26
C TYR A 311 -1.56 11.69 5.08
N LEU A 312 -1.45 12.44 6.17
CA LEU A 312 -1.78 13.86 6.24
C LEU A 312 -0.66 14.78 5.75
N GLY A 313 0.56 14.27 5.53
CA GLY A 313 1.71 15.08 5.18
C GLY A 313 2.38 15.77 6.37
N GLY A 314 3.46 16.50 6.07
CA GLY A 314 4.26 17.27 7.02
C GLY A 314 4.26 18.76 6.70
N LEU A 315 5.04 19.54 7.48
CA LEU A 315 5.13 21.00 7.34
C LEU A 315 5.95 21.47 6.12
N LEU A 316 6.56 20.56 5.37
CA LEU A 316 7.42 20.87 4.22
C LEU A 316 6.65 20.96 2.89
N GLY A 317 5.34 20.69 2.89
CA GLY A 317 4.50 20.78 1.68
C GLY A 317 4.63 19.58 0.74
N ARG A 318 4.07 19.73 -0.47
CA ARG A 318 4.10 18.72 -1.55
C ARG A 318 5.39 18.84 -2.36
N GLU A 319 5.99 17.71 -2.75
CA GLU A 319 7.22 17.70 -3.55
C GLU A 319 7.02 17.30 -5.02
N ARG A 320 5.86 16.71 -5.38
CA ARG A 320 5.65 16.14 -6.73
C ARG A 320 4.31 16.52 -7.34
N GLU A 321 4.36 16.94 -8.60
CA GLU A 321 3.22 16.92 -9.52
C GLU A 321 3.40 15.85 -10.62
N PRO A 322 2.30 15.32 -11.19
CA PRO A 322 2.39 14.48 -12.38
C PRO A 322 2.94 15.27 -13.58
N SER A 323 3.82 14.65 -14.36
CA SER A 323 4.38 15.21 -15.60
C SER A 323 3.29 15.42 -16.68
N PRO A 324 3.52 16.29 -17.69
CA PRO A 324 2.57 16.47 -18.79
C PRO A 324 2.20 15.18 -19.53
N ALA A 325 3.15 14.24 -19.64
CA ALA A 325 2.91 12.94 -20.27
C ALA A 325 1.99 12.05 -19.42
N GLU A 326 2.23 11.99 -18.10
CA GLU A 326 1.37 11.29 -17.15
C GLU A 326 -0.05 11.90 -17.16
N LYS A 327 -0.15 13.24 -17.10
CA LYS A 327 -1.44 13.96 -17.19
C LYS A 327 -2.22 13.59 -18.45
N ARG A 328 -1.57 13.55 -19.63
CA ARG A 328 -2.20 13.11 -20.89
C ARG A 328 -2.64 11.65 -20.87
N HIS A 329 -1.86 10.75 -20.25
CA HIS A 329 -2.24 9.33 -20.16
C HIS A 329 -3.42 9.13 -19.21
N MET A 330 -3.42 9.80 -18.05
CA MET A 330 -4.53 9.82 -17.10
C MET A 330 -5.81 10.34 -17.76
N ALA A 331 -5.73 11.44 -18.52
CA ALA A 331 -6.87 12.00 -19.22
C ALA A 331 -7.54 11.00 -20.20
N LYS A 332 -6.75 10.17 -20.88
CA LYS A 332 -7.28 9.10 -21.75
C LYS A 332 -8.07 8.05 -20.95
N TRP A 333 -7.56 7.66 -19.79
CA TRP A 333 -8.26 6.76 -18.88
C TRP A 333 -9.56 7.39 -18.36
N THR A 334 -9.51 8.64 -17.89
CA THR A 334 -10.69 9.38 -17.42
C THR A 334 -11.77 9.43 -18.51
N ARG A 335 -11.39 9.81 -19.74
CA ARG A 335 -12.32 9.85 -20.87
C ARG A 335 -12.88 8.48 -21.22
N PHE A 336 -12.05 7.43 -21.19
CA PHE A 336 -12.52 6.06 -21.42
C PHE A 336 -13.59 5.66 -20.39
N ILE A 337 -13.37 5.96 -19.11
CA ILE A 337 -14.28 5.60 -18.01
C ILE A 337 -15.59 6.37 -18.12
N GLU A 338 -15.52 7.66 -18.43
CA GLU A 338 -16.70 8.50 -18.70
C GLU A 338 -17.59 7.85 -19.76
N LEU A 339 -17.00 7.54 -20.93
CA LEU A 339 -17.69 6.87 -22.04
C LEU A 339 -18.13 5.44 -21.67
N HIS A 340 -17.38 4.75 -20.80
CA HIS A 340 -17.74 3.41 -20.35
C HIS A 340 -18.93 3.42 -19.40
N SER A 341 -19.11 4.49 -18.63
CA SER A 341 -20.17 4.62 -17.63
C SER A 341 -21.52 5.08 -18.19
N ARG A 342 -21.55 5.57 -19.44
CA ARG A 342 -22.76 6.05 -20.11
C ARG A 342 -23.51 4.92 -20.81
N THR A 343 -24.84 4.95 -20.69
CA THR A 343 -25.75 3.98 -21.32
C THR A 343 -25.97 4.24 -22.81
N LEU A 344 -25.98 5.51 -23.21
CA LEU A 344 -26.15 5.95 -24.60
C LEU A 344 -24.92 6.74 -25.06
N LEU A 345 -24.32 6.27 -26.15
CA LEU A 345 -23.20 6.91 -26.83
C LEU A 345 -23.58 7.18 -28.29
N THR A 346 -23.20 8.34 -28.79
CA THR A 346 -23.22 8.65 -30.23
C THR A 346 -22.24 7.75 -30.99
N GLU A 347 -22.38 7.62 -32.31
CA GLU A 347 -21.45 6.82 -33.12
C GLU A 347 -20.00 7.31 -33.04
N SER A 348 -19.80 8.63 -32.97
CA SER A 348 -18.47 9.22 -32.76
C SER A 348 -17.88 8.84 -31.40
N GLU A 349 -18.68 8.87 -30.34
CA GLU A 349 -18.26 8.45 -28.99
C GLU A 349 -18.01 6.94 -28.90
N LYS A 350 -18.76 6.11 -29.62
CA LYS A 350 -18.48 4.67 -29.73
C LYS A 350 -17.13 4.43 -30.39
N LEU A 351 -16.83 5.14 -31.47
CA LEU A 351 -15.55 5.07 -32.17
C LEU A 351 -14.40 5.57 -31.28
N GLU A 352 -14.61 6.68 -30.56
CA GLU A 352 -13.66 7.23 -29.59
C GLU A 352 -13.36 6.21 -28.48
N LYS A 353 -14.39 5.61 -27.89
CA LYS A 353 -14.27 4.57 -26.86
C LYS A 353 -13.47 3.36 -27.37
N ALA A 354 -13.74 2.90 -28.60
CA ALA A 354 -12.99 1.82 -29.23
C ALA A 354 -11.51 2.17 -29.45
N ARG A 355 -11.23 3.39 -29.91
CA ARG A 355 -9.87 3.91 -30.08
C ARG A 355 -9.12 3.99 -28.74
N LEU A 356 -9.76 4.52 -27.70
CA LEU A 356 -9.20 4.61 -26.36
C LEU A 356 -8.90 3.22 -25.80
N ARG A 357 -9.81 2.26 -26.02
CA ARG A 357 -9.62 0.86 -25.62
C ARG A 357 -8.32 0.26 -26.20
N LYS A 358 -8.04 0.50 -27.48
CA LYS A 358 -6.79 0.08 -28.14
C LYS A 358 -5.56 0.80 -27.58
N ILE A 359 -5.63 2.12 -27.39
CA ILE A 359 -4.52 2.92 -26.84
C ILE A 359 -4.16 2.46 -25.42
N LEU A 360 -5.17 2.12 -24.62
CA LEU A 360 -5.02 1.67 -23.24
C LEU A 360 -4.70 0.17 -23.12
N ARG A 361 -4.57 -0.54 -24.25
CA ARG A 361 -4.29 -1.99 -24.33
C ARG A 361 -5.29 -2.83 -23.54
N LEU A 362 -6.57 -2.44 -23.61
CA LEU A 362 -7.68 -3.14 -22.97
C LEU A 362 -8.28 -4.15 -23.96
N GLU A 363 -7.47 -5.12 -24.38
CA GLU A 363 -7.99 -6.21 -25.24
C GLU A 363 -8.99 -7.06 -24.46
N GLU A 364 -9.96 -7.62 -25.19
CA GLU A 364 -10.84 -8.65 -24.64
C GLU A 364 -10.00 -9.91 -24.45
N ASP A 365 -9.93 -10.42 -23.22
CA ASP A 365 -9.53 -11.82 -23.04
C ASP A 365 -10.52 -12.63 -23.89
N PRO A 366 -10.07 -13.49 -24.82
CA PRO A 366 -10.97 -14.44 -25.46
C PRO A 366 -11.59 -15.28 -24.34
N ALA A 367 -12.89 -15.04 -24.09
CA ALA A 367 -13.83 -15.76 -23.23
C ALA A 367 -13.22 -16.70 -22.17
N THR A 368 -13.31 -16.30 -20.89
CA THR A 368 -13.49 -17.26 -19.77
C THR A 368 -14.94 -17.38 -19.41
#